data_AF-A0A7S2WVF7-F1
#
_entry.id   AF-A0A7S2WVF7-F1
#
_cell.length_a   1.000
_cell.length_b   1.000
_cell.length_c   1.000
_cell.angle_alpha   90.00
_cell.angle_beta   90.00
_cell.angle_gamma   90.00
#
_symmetry.space_group_name_H-M   'P 1'
#
loop_
_entity.id
_entity.type
_entity.pdbx_description
1 polymer ?
#
loop_
_entity_poly.entity_id
_entity_poly.type
_entity_poly.pdbx_seq_one_letter_code
_entity_poly.pdbx_strand_id
1 'polypeptide(L)'
;SIELDSDLEVEEIKLKYEQRLKAEQDLTVGLKGENALMKKKYQVLVKEVKEQDDEIRSLGEQEKQLKGTFKVLEKDIQGHKKEIREREETIADKEKRIFDLKKKNQELEKFKFVLDYKIKELKRQIEPRENEIADMRTQVEEMDLELEQYHKSNSALDLMVGELRLKMDGMQREINHQLAGIAASNDYIDRFQRDLHMSGRYLDDYKKLKSSTRSLYSKYVQENAGASKVDDAGGGEAESELDVQAVYNRQREHLERNVEALKRNIKKDLDMFASDHSRLLREGVGLTEEMNNLRREAKDLRRQQKSIDVEDAIAAAGGGVGAAAAPILPESDAILPVPPSKASRSSHGSVPPGGGSRQLRHAEDPDADAVRELEMQNAQIRQLEDRIRELQNFVPVEALTPLGNV
;
A
#
# COMPACT_ATOMS: atom_id res chain seq x y z
N SER A 1 65.36 11.94 -152.43
CA SER A 1 64.24 11.66 -153.35
C SER A 1 63.02 12.35 -152.78
N ILE A 2 62.21 12.99 -153.62
CA ILE A 2 61.01 13.74 -153.20
C ILE A 2 60.01 12.84 -152.46
N GLU A 3 60.02 11.52 -152.74
CA GLU A 3 59.25 10.51 -151.99
C GLU A 3 59.69 10.37 -150.53
N LEU A 4 60.99 10.50 -150.23
CA LEU A 4 61.49 10.41 -148.86
C LEU A 4 61.06 11.62 -148.02
N ASP A 5 60.94 12.79 -148.64
CA ASP A 5 60.47 14.04 -148.00
C ASP A 5 58.96 13.99 -147.74
N SER A 6 58.18 13.48 -148.70
CA SER A 6 56.73 13.29 -148.54
C SER A 6 56.39 12.22 -147.50
N ASP A 7 57.16 11.14 -147.42
CA ASP A 7 56.97 10.09 -146.41
C ASP A 7 57.38 10.58 -145.02
N LEU A 8 58.43 11.40 -144.91
CA LEU A 8 58.81 12.09 -143.67
C LEU A 8 57.71 13.04 -143.18
N GLU A 9 57.09 13.80 -144.08
CA GLU A 9 55.99 14.72 -143.74
C GLU A 9 54.74 13.96 -143.29
N VAL A 10 54.40 12.84 -143.94
CA VAL A 10 53.28 11.96 -143.54
C VAL A 10 53.55 11.29 -142.20
N GLU A 11 54.78 10.83 -141.94
CA GLU A 11 55.18 10.34 -140.62
C GLU A 11 55.11 11.44 -139.57
N GLU A 12 55.55 12.66 -139.87
CA GLU A 12 55.47 13.80 -138.93
C GLU A 12 54.02 14.16 -138.58
N ILE A 13 53.11 14.12 -139.56
CA ILE A 13 51.68 14.36 -139.35
C ILE A 13 51.06 13.21 -138.53
N LYS A 14 51.36 11.95 -138.86
CA LYS A 14 50.90 10.79 -138.07
C LYS A 14 51.40 10.87 -136.64
N LEU A 15 52.67 11.19 -136.43
CA LEU A 15 53.27 11.37 -135.12
C LEU A 15 52.57 12.49 -134.35
N LYS A 16 52.26 13.63 -134.99
CA LYS A 16 51.48 14.73 -134.38
C LYS A 16 50.08 14.28 -133.97
N TYR A 17 49.36 13.53 -134.81
CA TYR A 17 48.02 13.05 -134.49
C TYR A 17 48.03 11.93 -133.43
N GLU A 18 49.00 11.03 -133.46
CA GLU A 18 49.19 10.01 -132.41
C GLU A 18 49.55 10.66 -131.07
N GLN A 19 50.41 11.69 -131.07
CA GLN A 19 50.69 12.47 -129.86
C GLN A 19 49.44 13.17 -129.33
N ARG A 20 48.62 13.74 -130.22
CA ARG A 20 47.38 14.44 -129.85
C ARG A 20 46.32 13.47 -129.33
N LEU A 21 46.17 12.31 -129.97
CA LEU A 21 45.28 11.23 -129.54
C LEU A 21 45.71 10.66 -128.18
N LYS A 22 47.01 10.45 -127.98
CA LYS A 22 47.58 9.99 -126.72
C LYS A 22 47.36 11.02 -125.61
N ALA A 23 47.60 12.31 -125.88
CA ALA A 23 47.31 13.40 -124.94
C ALA A 23 45.81 13.48 -124.57
N GLU A 24 44.90 13.27 -125.53
CA GLU A 24 43.46 13.23 -125.28
C GLU A 24 43.03 11.99 -124.48
N GLN A 25 43.62 10.83 -124.76
CA GLN A 25 43.42 9.59 -124.00
C GLN A 25 43.92 9.75 -122.55
N ASP A 26 45.11 10.32 -122.35
CA ASP A 26 45.68 10.60 -121.03
C ASP A 26 44.81 11.59 -120.25
N LEU A 27 44.31 12.66 -120.91
CA LEU A 27 43.32 13.58 -120.35
C LEU A 27 42.02 12.87 -119.94
N THR A 28 41.51 11.98 -120.80
CA THR A 28 40.27 11.24 -120.53
C THR A 28 40.43 10.27 -119.35
N VAL A 29 41.58 9.61 -119.24
CA VAL A 29 41.90 8.74 -118.10
C VAL A 29 42.04 9.57 -116.82
N GLY A 30 42.69 10.74 -116.88
CA GLY A 30 42.78 11.70 -115.77
C GLY A 30 41.40 12.15 -115.29
N LEU A 31 40.55 12.63 -116.22
CA LEU A 31 39.18 13.05 -115.92
C LEU A 31 38.33 11.90 -115.34
N LYS A 32 38.49 10.66 -115.84
CA LYS A 32 37.81 9.49 -115.25
C LYS A 32 38.30 9.21 -113.83
N GLY A 33 39.60 9.36 -113.57
CA GLY A 33 40.19 9.25 -112.24
C GLY A 33 39.66 10.31 -111.28
N GLU A 34 39.64 11.58 -111.70
CA GLU A 34 39.06 12.69 -110.94
C GLU A 34 37.57 12.48 -110.66
N ASN A 35 36.80 12.03 -111.65
CA ASN A 35 35.38 11.74 -111.50
C ASN A 35 35.14 10.56 -110.53
N ALA A 36 35.98 9.52 -110.57
CA ALA A 36 35.95 8.42 -109.61
C ALA A 36 36.28 8.89 -108.18
N LEU A 37 37.28 9.77 -108.02
CA LEU A 37 37.62 10.39 -106.74
C LEU A 37 36.47 11.26 -106.21
N MET A 38 35.83 12.05 -107.08
CA MET A 38 34.67 12.86 -106.71
C MET A 38 33.48 12.02 -106.28
N LYS A 39 33.19 10.91 -106.97
CA LYS A 39 32.15 9.95 -106.53
C LYS A 39 32.44 9.36 -105.16
N LYS A 40 33.69 8.99 -104.86
CA LYS A 40 34.08 8.50 -103.53
C LYS A 40 33.91 9.58 -102.46
N LYS A 41 34.38 10.81 -102.72
CA LYS A 41 34.19 11.95 -101.80
C LYS A 41 32.71 12.21 -101.54
N TYR A 42 31.89 12.20 -102.59
CA TYR A 42 30.44 12.35 -102.46
C TYR A 42 29.81 11.23 -101.61
N GLN A 43 30.20 9.98 -101.81
CA GLN A 43 29.70 8.86 -101.00
C GLN A 43 30.09 8.98 -99.52
N VAL A 44 31.32 9.42 -99.22
CA VAL A 44 31.76 9.68 -97.84
C VAL A 44 30.93 10.81 -97.24
N LEU A 45 30.77 11.92 -97.95
CA LEU A 45 29.98 13.07 -97.47
C LEU A 45 28.51 12.69 -97.20
N VAL A 46 27.90 11.86 -98.07
CA VAL A 46 26.54 11.35 -97.85
C VAL A 46 26.45 10.45 -96.62
N LYS A 47 27.50 9.66 -96.34
CA LYS A 47 27.56 8.82 -95.14
C LYS A 47 27.70 9.69 -93.88
N GLU A 48 28.57 10.69 -93.91
CA GLU A 48 28.75 11.66 -92.81
C GLU A 48 27.46 12.43 -92.54
N VAL A 49 26.74 12.90 -93.57
CA VAL A 49 25.44 13.56 -93.41
C VAL A 49 24.42 12.63 -92.74
N LYS A 50 24.36 11.36 -93.14
CA LYS A 50 23.47 10.38 -92.49
C LYS A 50 23.85 10.13 -91.03
N GLU A 51 25.14 10.00 -90.73
CA GLU A 51 25.63 9.82 -89.35
C GLU A 51 25.29 11.04 -88.48
N GLN A 52 25.44 12.26 -89.01
CA GLN A 52 25.03 13.49 -88.33
C GLN A 52 23.51 13.56 -88.14
N ASP A 53 22.71 13.17 -89.13
CA ASP A 53 21.24 13.14 -89.01
C ASP A 53 20.78 12.16 -87.92
N ASP A 54 21.45 11.02 -87.78
CA ASP A 54 21.15 10.03 -86.74
C ASP A 54 21.59 10.52 -85.35
N GLU A 55 22.72 11.23 -85.25
CA GLU A 55 23.17 11.88 -84.01
C GLU A 55 22.20 12.99 -83.57
N ILE A 56 21.74 13.84 -84.49
CA ILE A 56 20.73 14.88 -84.23
C ILE A 56 19.45 14.25 -83.69
N ARG A 57 19.01 13.11 -84.26
CA ARG A 57 17.83 12.39 -83.77
C ARG A 57 18.02 11.85 -82.36
N SER A 58 19.17 11.23 -82.08
CA SER A 58 19.51 10.74 -80.74
C SER A 58 19.53 11.86 -79.70
N LEU A 59 20.17 13.00 -80.01
CA LEU A 59 20.20 14.17 -79.14
C LEU A 59 18.79 14.76 -78.91
N GLY A 60 17.95 14.80 -79.95
CA GLY A 60 16.56 15.25 -79.82
C GLY A 60 15.71 14.35 -78.92
N GLU A 61 15.93 13.02 -78.95
CA GLU A 61 15.28 12.08 -78.03
C GLU A 61 15.75 12.28 -76.59
N GLN A 62 17.06 12.47 -76.37
CA GLN A 62 17.61 12.77 -75.05
C GLN A 62 17.08 14.10 -74.50
N GLU A 63 17.01 15.14 -75.32
CA GLU A 63 16.43 16.43 -74.96
C GLU A 63 14.96 16.26 -74.52
N LYS A 64 14.19 15.45 -75.25
CA LYS A 64 12.80 15.15 -74.90
C LYS A 64 12.68 14.41 -73.57
N GLN A 65 13.57 13.44 -73.31
CA GLN A 65 13.61 12.72 -72.03
C GLN A 65 13.96 13.67 -70.87
N LEU A 66 14.99 14.51 -71.02
CA LEU A 66 15.40 15.52 -70.04
C LEU A 66 14.29 16.53 -69.76
N LYS A 67 13.57 17.00 -70.80
CA LYS A 67 12.39 17.86 -70.61
C LYS A 67 11.26 17.15 -69.87
N GLY A 68 11.12 15.83 -70.06
CA GLY A 68 10.17 15.00 -69.32
C GLY A 68 10.53 14.91 -67.83
N THR A 69 11.78 14.58 -67.51
CA THR A 69 12.26 14.48 -66.11
C THR A 69 12.20 15.84 -65.41
N PHE A 70 12.57 16.92 -66.09
CA PHE A 70 12.46 18.28 -65.56
C PHE A 70 11.03 18.62 -65.11
N LYS A 71 10.02 18.31 -65.93
CA LYS A 71 8.61 18.54 -65.58
C LYS A 71 8.15 17.72 -64.36
N VAL A 72 8.61 16.49 -64.23
CA VAL A 72 8.30 15.65 -63.06
C VAL A 72 8.92 16.26 -61.81
N LEU A 73 10.22 16.59 -61.86
CA LEU A 73 10.93 17.22 -60.74
C LEU A 73 10.32 18.57 -60.34
N GLU A 74 9.89 19.39 -61.31
CA GLU A 74 9.19 20.64 -61.02
C GLU A 74 7.86 20.40 -60.27
N LYS A 75 7.12 19.37 -60.65
CA LYS A 75 5.87 18.98 -59.97
C LYS A 75 6.16 18.47 -58.56
N ASP A 76 7.21 17.68 -58.38
CA ASP A 76 7.61 17.17 -57.07
C ASP A 76 8.07 18.30 -56.13
N ILE A 77 8.84 19.27 -56.66
CA ILE A 77 9.22 20.49 -55.91
C ILE A 77 7.97 21.27 -55.48
N GLN A 78 6.96 21.40 -56.34
CA GLN A 78 5.70 22.05 -55.97
C GLN A 78 4.93 21.27 -54.91
N GLY A 79 4.90 19.92 -55.02
CA GLY A 79 4.30 19.03 -54.04
C GLY A 79 4.94 19.18 -52.66
N HIS A 80 6.27 19.07 -52.58
CA HIS A 80 7.01 19.23 -51.34
C HIS A 80 6.86 20.63 -50.74
N LYS A 81 6.81 21.69 -51.57
CA LYS A 81 6.52 23.05 -51.08
C LYS A 81 5.13 23.15 -50.44
N LYS A 82 4.14 22.43 -50.95
CA LYS A 82 2.80 22.41 -50.35
C LYS A 82 2.79 21.65 -49.02
N GLU A 83 3.44 20.49 -49.00
CA GLU A 83 3.58 19.66 -47.79
C GLU A 83 4.29 20.41 -46.66
N ILE A 84 5.36 21.15 -46.98
CA ILE A 84 6.07 22.00 -46.00
C ILE A 84 5.12 23.03 -45.39
N ARG A 85 4.31 23.72 -46.20
CA ARG A 85 3.35 24.72 -45.69
C ARG A 85 2.29 24.10 -44.77
N GLU A 86 1.75 22.94 -45.13
CA GLU A 86 0.77 22.22 -44.32
C GLU A 86 1.37 21.78 -42.97
N ARG A 87 2.64 21.36 -42.98
CA ARG A 87 3.39 21.06 -41.76
C ARG A 87 3.65 22.30 -40.91
N GLU A 88 4.02 23.43 -41.53
CA GLU A 88 4.21 24.70 -40.84
C GLU A 88 2.92 25.17 -40.14
N GLU A 89 1.77 25.05 -40.81
CA GLU A 89 0.46 25.36 -40.21
C GLU A 89 0.15 24.44 -39.02
N THR A 90 0.39 23.13 -39.17
CA THR A 90 0.21 22.15 -38.09
C THR A 90 1.14 22.45 -36.90
N ILE A 91 2.38 22.86 -37.16
CA ILE A 91 3.33 23.25 -36.12
C ILE A 91 2.83 24.48 -35.38
N ALA A 92 2.37 25.51 -36.10
CA ALA A 92 1.83 26.72 -35.50
C ALA A 92 0.63 26.45 -34.57
N ASP A 93 -0.29 25.57 -34.98
CA ASP A 93 -1.42 25.15 -34.16
C ASP A 93 -0.97 24.42 -32.88
N LYS A 94 0.02 23.52 -33.00
CA LYS A 94 0.61 22.82 -31.86
C LYS A 94 1.33 23.78 -30.92
N GLU A 95 2.07 24.75 -31.43
CA GLU A 95 2.75 25.78 -30.63
C GLU A 95 1.75 26.62 -29.84
N LYS A 96 0.64 27.04 -30.48
CA LYS A 96 -0.45 27.73 -29.80
C LYS A 96 -1.06 26.88 -28.70
N ARG A 97 -1.29 25.59 -28.95
CA ARG A 97 -1.81 24.66 -27.94
C ARG A 97 -0.84 24.51 -26.76
N ILE A 98 0.46 24.40 -27.03
CA ILE A 98 1.50 24.35 -26.00
C ILE A 98 1.50 25.62 -25.16
N PHE A 99 1.35 26.79 -25.79
CA PHE A 99 1.27 28.07 -25.09
C PHE A 99 0.07 28.12 -24.13
N ASP A 100 -1.12 27.73 -24.58
CA ASP A 100 -2.33 27.69 -23.74
C ASP A 100 -2.17 26.72 -22.55
N LEU A 101 -1.57 25.54 -22.80
CA LEU A 101 -1.30 24.56 -21.76
C LEU A 101 -0.27 25.08 -20.74
N LYS A 102 0.79 25.76 -21.20
CA LYS A 102 1.76 26.41 -20.30
C LYS A 102 1.09 27.45 -19.41
N LYS A 103 0.19 28.26 -19.95
CA LYS A 103 -0.57 29.25 -19.17
C LYS A 103 -1.46 28.58 -18.11
N LYS A 104 -2.21 27.53 -18.49
CA LYS A 104 -3.00 26.74 -17.52
C LYS A 104 -2.13 26.09 -16.46
N ASN A 105 -0.94 25.60 -16.82
CA ASN A 105 -0.01 25.01 -15.87
C ASN A 105 0.47 26.06 -14.84
N GLN A 106 0.82 27.28 -15.28
CA GLN A 106 1.15 28.38 -14.36
C GLN A 106 -0.01 28.75 -13.42
N GLU A 107 -1.26 28.69 -13.90
CA GLU A 107 -2.43 28.89 -13.04
C GLU A 107 -2.58 27.77 -12.00
N LEU A 108 -2.36 26.51 -12.40
CA LEU A 108 -2.33 25.37 -11.48
C LEU A 108 -1.22 25.48 -10.43
N GLU A 109 -0.03 25.96 -10.80
CA GLU A 109 1.04 26.25 -9.84
C GLU A 109 0.59 27.29 -8.80
N LYS A 110 -0.10 28.36 -9.22
CA LYS A 110 -0.66 29.34 -8.29
C LYS A 110 -1.70 28.73 -7.36
N PHE A 111 -2.60 27.89 -7.88
CA PHE A 111 -3.56 27.16 -7.04
C PHE A 111 -2.86 26.25 -6.03
N LYS A 112 -1.80 25.54 -6.45
CA LYS A 112 -0.98 24.74 -5.56
C LYS A 112 -0.41 25.59 -4.42
N PHE A 113 0.16 26.75 -4.72
CA PHE A 113 0.68 27.67 -3.68
C PHE A 113 -0.40 28.11 -2.69
N VAL A 114 -1.59 28.45 -3.17
CA VAL A 114 -2.71 28.86 -2.30
C VAL A 114 -3.18 27.70 -1.43
N LEU A 115 -3.30 26.49 -2.00
CA LEU A 115 -3.69 25.29 -1.25
C LEU A 115 -2.64 24.90 -0.21
N ASP A 116 -1.35 24.93 -0.57
CA ASP A 116 -0.25 24.67 0.37
C ASP A 116 -0.27 25.65 1.54
N TYR A 117 -0.54 26.93 1.28
CA TYR A 117 -0.72 27.92 2.33
C TYR A 117 -1.94 27.60 3.22
N LYS A 118 -3.08 27.24 2.60
CA LYS A 118 -4.29 26.89 3.35
C LYS A 118 -4.10 25.64 4.21
N ILE A 119 -3.41 24.62 3.71
CA ILE A 119 -3.04 23.41 4.47
C ILE A 119 -2.14 23.78 5.65
N LYS A 120 -1.11 24.61 5.43
CA LYS A 120 -0.23 25.06 6.53
C LYS A 120 -0.99 25.82 7.59
N GLU A 121 -1.88 26.72 7.20
CA GLU A 121 -2.68 27.49 8.17
C GLU A 121 -3.66 26.60 8.95
N LEU A 122 -4.32 25.64 8.29
CA LEU A 122 -5.20 24.68 8.98
C LEU A 122 -4.40 23.78 9.95
N LYS A 123 -3.23 23.28 9.54
CA LYS A 123 -2.34 22.51 10.42
C LYS A 123 -1.94 23.31 11.67
N ARG A 124 -1.60 24.59 11.50
CA ARG A 124 -1.26 25.50 12.61
C ARG A 124 -2.44 25.70 13.59
N GLN A 125 -3.68 25.59 13.12
CA GLN A 125 -4.87 25.68 13.98
C GLN A 125 -5.23 24.35 14.65
N ILE A 126 -4.91 23.21 14.01
CA ILE A 126 -5.17 21.87 14.54
C ILE A 126 -4.17 21.52 15.64
N GLU A 127 -2.89 21.84 15.46
CA GLU A 127 -1.80 21.53 16.40
C GLU A 127 -2.09 21.94 17.87
N PRO A 128 -2.53 23.18 18.20
CA PRO A 128 -2.84 23.53 19.59
C PRO A 128 -4.03 22.75 20.14
N ARG A 129 -5.04 22.45 19.31
CA ARG A 129 -6.20 21.65 19.73
C ARG A 129 -5.82 20.20 20.02
N GLU A 130 -4.93 19.62 19.22
CA GLU A 130 -4.40 18.28 19.45
C GLU A 130 -3.59 18.21 20.75
N ASN A 131 -2.76 19.23 21.03
CA ASN A 131 -2.03 19.34 22.28
C ASN A 131 -2.97 19.49 23.49
N GLU A 132 -3.98 20.35 23.41
CA GLU A 132 -5.00 20.49 24.48
C GLU A 132 -5.75 19.17 24.73
N ILE A 133 -6.09 18.43 23.68
CA ILE A 133 -6.74 17.11 23.81
C ILE A 133 -5.78 16.10 24.47
N ALA A 134 -4.49 16.12 24.12
CA ALA A 134 -3.49 15.27 24.74
C ALA A 134 -3.35 15.58 26.25
N ASP A 135 -3.24 16.85 26.60
CA ASP A 135 -3.14 17.30 28.00
C ASP A 135 -4.39 16.89 28.80
N MET A 136 -5.59 17.10 28.24
CA MET A 136 -6.84 16.66 28.88
C MET A 136 -6.90 15.13 29.06
N ARG A 137 -6.38 14.34 28.11
CA ARG A 137 -6.31 12.89 28.25
C ARG A 137 -5.41 12.48 29.40
N THR A 138 -4.23 13.09 29.50
CA THR A 138 -3.31 12.84 30.62
C THR A 138 -3.95 13.22 31.96
N GLN A 139 -4.65 14.36 32.03
CA GLN A 139 -5.36 14.75 33.25
C GLN A 139 -6.46 13.75 33.65
N VAL A 140 -7.19 13.20 32.68
CA VAL A 140 -8.20 12.17 32.94
C VAL A 140 -7.53 10.89 33.46
N GLU A 141 -6.42 10.47 32.87
CA GLU A 141 -5.66 9.30 33.34
C GLU A 141 -5.14 9.49 34.77
N GLU A 142 -4.61 10.66 35.10
CA GLU A 142 -4.17 10.99 36.46
C GLU A 142 -5.34 10.95 37.46
N MET A 143 -6.48 11.55 37.11
CA MET A 143 -7.68 11.54 37.95
C MET A 143 -8.24 10.11 38.13
N ASP A 144 -8.21 9.27 37.11
CA ASP A 144 -8.63 7.87 37.21
C ASP A 144 -7.72 7.08 38.18
N LEU A 145 -6.41 7.32 38.13
CA LEU A 145 -5.46 6.74 39.08
C LEU A 145 -5.72 7.20 40.53
N GLU A 146 -6.00 8.49 40.73
CA GLU A 146 -6.38 9.02 42.04
C GLU A 146 -7.68 8.39 42.55
N LEU A 147 -8.71 8.26 41.68
CA LEU A 147 -9.97 7.60 42.03
C LEU A 147 -9.77 6.13 42.42
N GLU A 148 -8.92 5.39 41.70
CA GLU A 148 -8.57 4.03 42.09
C GLU A 148 -7.90 3.97 43.47
N GLN A 149 -7.02 4.93 43.77
CA GLN A 149 -6.36 5.01 45.07
C GLN A 149 -7.37 5.31 46.18
N TYR A 150 -8.32 6.22 45.95
CA TYR A 150 -9.41 6.50 46.87
C TYR A 150 -10.29 5.28 47.11
N HIS A 151 -10.65 4.51 46.07
CA HIS A 151 -11.41 3.28 46.22
C HIS A 151 -10.68 2.23 47.07
N LYS A 152 -9.38 2.04 46.83
CA LYS A 152 -8.54 1.13 47.64
C LYS A 152 -8.49 1.58 49.10
N SER A 153 -8.29 2.88 49.35
CA SER A 153 -8.27 3.45 50.70
C SER A 153 -9.62 3.32 51.41
N ASN A 154 -10.72 3.62 50.71
CA ASN A 154 -12.07 3.52 51.28
C ASN A 154 -12.42 2.08 51.64
N SER A 155 -12.08 1.12 50.76
CA SER A 155 -12.25 -0.30 51.06
C SER A 155 -11.45 -0.74 52.29
N ALA A 156 -10.23 -0.22 52.48
CA ALA A 156 -9.43 -0.51 53.67
C ALA A 156 -10.03 0.10 54.94
N LEU A 157 -10.55 1.33 54.86
CA LEU A 157 -11.24 1.99 55.97
C LEU A 157 -12.53 1.27 56.34
N ASP A 158 -13.31 0.80 55.37
CA ASP A 158 -14.53 0.03 55.61
C ASP A 158 -14.25 -1.29 56.36
N LEU A 159 -13.17 -1.98 55.99
CA LEU A 159 -12.68 -3.16 56.72
C LEU A 159 -12.31 -2.80 58.17
N MET A 160 -11.53 -1.73 58.36
CA MET A 160 -11.14 -1.26 59.70
C MET A 160 -12.34 -0.87 60.56
N VAL A 161 -13.34 -0.21 59.98
CA VAL A 161 -14.61 0.11 60.67
C VAL A 161 -15.33 -1.17 61.06
N GLY A 162 -15.37 -2.18 60.17
CA GLY A 162 -15.92 -3.51 60.47
C GLY A 162 -15.22 -4.19 61.66
N GLU A 163 -13.89 -4.20 61.66
CA GLU A 163 -13.08 -4.75 62.76
C GLU A 163 -13.35 -4.05 64.10
N LEU A 164 -13.40 -2.71 64.09
CA LEU A 164 -13.68 -1.93 65.29
C LEU A 164 -15.10 -2.18 65.83
N ARG A 165 -16.10 -2.33 64.95
CA ARG A 165 -17.47 -2.70 65.34
C ARG A 165 -17.51 -4.07 65.99
N LEU A 166 -16.87 -5.08 65.38
CA LEU A 166 -16.79 -6.43 65.95
C LEU A 166 -16.09 -6.44 67.32
N LYS A 167 -15.02 -5.65 67.47
CA LYS A 167 -14.31 -5.48 68.75
C LYS A 167 -15.20 -4.84 69.82
N MET A 168 -15.95 -3.80 69.46
CA MET A 168 -16.91 -3.14 70.34
C MET A 168 -18.01 -4.13 70.78
N ASP A 169 -18.59 -4.89 69.85
CA ASP A 169 -19.59 -5.91 70.17
C ASP A 169 -19.05 -7.01 71.08
N GLY A 170 -17.80 -7.47 70.83
CA GLY A 170 -17.11 -8.42 71.69
C GLY A 170 -16.93 -7.90 73.11
N MET A 171 -16.44 -6.66 73.26
CA MET A 171 -16.31 -6.01 74.57
C MET A 171 -17.67 -5.80 75.25
N GLN A 172 -18.72 -5.46 74.50
CA GLN A 172 -20.06 -5.31 75.07
C GLN A 172 -20.62 -6.64 75.59
N ARG A 173 -20.37 -7.75 74.88
CA ARG A 173 -20.73 -9.10 75.36
C ARG A 173 -19.97 -9.45 76.64
N GLU A 174 -18.68 -9.15 76.70
CA GLU A 174 -17.86 -9.35 77.90
C GLU A 174 -18.39 -8.55 79.10
N ILE A 175 -18.73 -7.27 78.90
CA ILE A 175 -19.36 -6.43 79.94
C ILE A 175 -20.67 -7.05 80.41
N ASN A 176 -21.54 -7.48 79.49
CA ASN A 176 -22.81 -8.10 79.85
C ASN A 176 -22.60 -9.43 80.62
N HIS A 177 -21.61 -10.22 80.22
CA HIS A 177 -21.23 -11.46 80.92
C HIS A 177 -20.76 -11.18 82.35
N GLN A 178 -19.89 -10.18 82.53
CA GLN A 178 -19.41 -9.76 83.85
C GLN A 178 -20.54 -9.21 84.73
N LEU A 179 -21.43 -8.38 84.18
CA LEU A 179 -22.60 -7.88 84.91
C LEU A 179 -23.54 -9.01 85.33
N ALA A 180 -23.79 -9.99 84.45
CA ALA A 180 -24.58 -11.16 84.79
C ALA A 180 -23.91 -12.01 85.88
N GLY A 181 -22.58 -12.17 85.83
CA GLY A 181 -21.81 -12.84 86.88
C GLY A 181 -21.87 -12.11 88.23
N ILE A 182 -21.78 -10.78 88.23
CA ILE A 182 -21.95 -9.95 89.44
C ILE A 182 -23.38 -10.11 89.99
N ALA A 183 -24.39 -10.06 89.13
CA ALA A 183 -25.79 -10.25 89.53
C ALA A 183 -26.01 -11.65 90.15
N ALA A 184 -25.49 -12.70 89.52
CA ALA A 184 -25.57 -14.08 90.04
C ALA A 184 -24.85 -14.23 91.39
N SER A 185 -23.68 -13.59 91.55
CA SER A 185 -22.93 -13.55 92.81
C SER A 185 -23.69 -12.81 93.92
N ASN A 186 -24.28 -11.65 93.60
CA ASN A 186 -25.11 -10.89 94.54
C ASN A 186 -26.37 -11.68 94.94
N ASP A 187 -27.06 -12.31 93.99
CA ASP A 187 -28.19 -13.21 94.25
C ASP A 187 -27.79 -14.37 95.17
N TYR A 188 -26.60 -14.94 94.95
CA TYR A 188 -26.05 -15.99 95.80
C TYR A 188 -25.80 -15.48 97.23
N ILE A 189 -25.19 -14.29 97.38
CA ILE A 189 -24.97 -13.65 98.68
C ILE A 189 -26.30 -13.37 99.38
N ASP A 190 -27.30 -12.82 98.68
CA ASP A 190 -28.61 -12.49 99.26
C ASP A 190 -29.38 -13.74 99.70
N ARG A 191 -29.28 -14.84 98.94
CA ARG A 191 -29.87 -16.14 99.33
C ARG A 191 -29.19 -16.68 100.59
N PHE A 192 -27.85 -16.62 100.64
CA PHE A 192 -27.10 -17.03 101.82
C PHE A 192 -27.46 -16.19 103.05
N GLN A 193 -27.51 -14.86 102.91
CA GLN A 193 -27.91 -13.95 103.99
C GLN A 193 -29.32 -14.25 104.51
N ARG A 194 -30.28 -14.50 103.61
CA ARG A 194 -31.65 -14.90 103.99
C ARG A 194 -31.67 -16.22 104.75
N ASP A 195 -31.02 -17.26 104.24
CA ASP A 195 -30.98 -18.57 104.89
C ASP A 195 -30.24 -18.51 106.25
N LEU A 196 -29.21 -17.65 106.36
CA LEU A 196 -28.51 -17.37 107.61
C LEU A 196 -29.42 -16.66 108.62
N HIS A 197 -30.15 -15.62 108.19
CA HIS A 197 -31.11 -14.90 109.03
C HIS A 197 -32.24 -15.83 109.51
N MET A 198 -32.72 -16.73 108.66
CA MET A 198 -33.69 -17.75 109.04
C MET A 198 -33.13 -18.73 110.08
N SER A 199 -31.85 -19.11 109.96
CA SER A 199 -31.18 -19.93 110.97
C SER A 199 -30.99 -19.19 112.30
N GLY A 200 -30.72 -17.88 112.25
CA GLY A 200 -30.64 -17.00 113.41
C GLY A 200 -31.96 -16.87 114.19
N ARG A 201 -33.12 -17.19 113.60
CA ARG A 201 -34.40 -17.21 114.33
C ARG A 201 -34.54 -18.38 115.32
N TYR A 202 -33.67 -19.39 115.23
CA TYR A 202 -33.67 -20.54 116.14
C TYR A 202 -32.73 -20.36 117.35
N LEU A 203 -32.30 -19.14 117.66
CA LEU A 203 -31.36 -18.86 118.76
C LEU A 203 -31.80 -19.42 120.12
N ASP A 204 -33.11 -19.48 120.38
CA ASP A 204 -33.66 -19.98 121.65
C ASP A 204 -33.82 -21.51 121.69
N ASP A 205 -33.66 -22.22 120.56
CA ASP A 205 -33.80 -23.68 120.45
C ASP A 205 -32.52 -24.32 119.91
N TYR A 206 -31.64 -24.73 120.84
CA TYR A 206 -30.34 -25.31 120.53
C TYR A 206 -30.40 -26.51 119.57
N LYS A 207 -31.46 -27.33 119.62
CA LYS A 207 -31.59 -28.50 118.73
C LYS A 207 -31.90 -28.08 117.30
N LYS A 208 -32.79 -27.10 117.11
CA LYS A 208 -33.14 -26.56 115.78
C LYS A 208 -32.03 -25.70 115.19
N LEU A 209 -31.30 -24.94 116.01
CA LEU A 209 -30.15 -24.16 115.55
C LEU A 209 -29.04 -25.08 115.00
N LYS A 210 -28.71 -26.17 115.71
CA LYS A 210 -27.68 -27.13 115.27
C LYS A 210 -28.03 -27.80 113.94
N SER A 211 -29.29 -28.18 113.72
CA SER A 211 -29.72 -28.76 112.43
C SER A 211 -29.73 -27.72 111.31
N SER A 212 -30.17 -26.49 111.58
CA SER A 212 -30.19 -25.39 110.62
C SER A 212 -28.77 -25.00 110.16
N THR A 213 -27.82 -24.85 111.09
CA THR A 213 -26.42 -24.54 110.77
C THR A 213 -25.73 -25.67 110.01
N ARG A 214 -26.05 -26.94 110.33
CA ARG A 214 -25.53 -28.09 109.57
C ARG A 214 -26.10 -28.14 108.15
N SER A 215 -27.36 -27.76 107.95
CA SER A 215 -27.99 -27.64 106.63
C SER A 215 -27.38 -26.49 105.82
N LEU A 216 -27.14 -25.32 106.42
CA LEU A 216 -26.41 -24.21 105.79
C LEU A 216 -25.00 -24.61 105.35
N TYR A 217 -24.24 -25.26 106.22
CA TYR A 217 -22.89 -25.74 105.91
C TYR A 217 -22.90 -26.78 104.78
N SER A 218 -23.88 -27.68 104.76
CA SER A 218 -24.03 -28.63 103.66
C SER A 218 -24.36 -27.94 102.33
N LYS A 219 -25.32 -27.01 102.32
CA LYS A 219 -25.82 -26.32 101.11
C LYS A 219 -24.86 -25.30 100.50
N TYR A 220 -24.14 -24.54 101.32
CA TYR A 220 -23.28 -23.45 100.81
C TYR A 220 -21.77 -23.75 100.89
N VAL A 221 -21.36 -24.79 101.63
CA VAL A 221 -19.94 -25.16 101.79
C VAL A 221 -19.65 -26.55 101.23
N GLN A 222 -20.48 -27.58 101.47
CA GLN A 222 -20.24 -28.92 100.91
C GLN A 222 -20.75 -29.10 99.48
N GLU A 223 -21.95 -28.59 99.18
CA GLU A 223 -22.53 -28.64 97.83
C GLU A 223 -21.73 -27.74 96.88
N ASN A 224 -21.23 -26.60 97.37
CA ASN A 224 -20.36 -25.71 96.60
C ASN A 224 -18.90 -26.21 96.48
N ALA A 225 -18.42 -27.03 97.43
CA ALA A 225 -17.15 -27.74 97.29
C ALA A 225 -17.26 -28.98 96.36
N GLY A 226 -18.47 -29.56 96.21
CA GLY A 226 -18.76 -30.66 95.29
C GLY A 226 -19.10 -30.20 93.86
N ALA A 227 -19.64 -29.00 93.69
CA ALA A 227 -20.04 -28.43 92.39
C ALA A 227 -18.86 -27.89 91.56
N SER A 228 -17.64 -27.79 92.12
CA SER A 228 -16.45 -27.38 91.37
C SER A 228 -15.94 -28.43 90.37
N LYS A 229 -16.72 -29.47 90.06
CA LYS A 229 -16.38 -30.57 89.15
C LYS A 229 -17.51 -31.04 88.23
N VAL A 230 -18.46 -30.19 87.86
CA VAL A 230 -19.29 -30.44 86.65
C VAL A 230 -19.70 -29.09 86.11
N ASP A 231 -19.02 -28.62 85.06
CA ASP A 231 -19.54 -27.72 84.02
C ASP A 231 -18.45 -27.55 82.93
N ASP A 232 -18.06 -28.68 82.33
CA ASP A 232 -17.46 -28.76 80.99
C ASP A 232 -18.23 -29.82 80.18
N ALA A 233 -19.55 -29.80 80.34
CA ALA A 233 -20.49 -30.65 79.63
C ALA A 233 -21.59 -29.78 79.00
N GLY A 234 -21.16 -28.81 78.20
CA GLY A 234 -22.00 -28.19 77.17
C GLY A 234 -22.10 -29.15 75.98
N GLY A 235 -22.94 -30.18 76.13
CA GLY A 235 -23.37 -31.00 75.01
C GLY A 235 -24.16 -30.15 74.01
N GLY A 236 -23.75 -30.17 72.74
CA GLY A 236 -24.52 -29.57 71.66
C GLY A 236 -23.79 -29.22 70.36
N GLU A 237 -22.45 -29.30 70.28
CA GLU A 237 -21.72 -28.73 69.12
C GLU A 237 -21.02 -29.73 68.19
N ALA A 238 -20.94 -31.01 68.55
CA ALA A 238 -20.21 -32.00 67.73
C ALA A 238 -20.91 -32.34 66.39
N GLU A 239 -22.24 -32.21 66.29
CA GLU A 239 -22.95 -32.41 65.01
C GLU A 239 -22.93 -31.15 64.12
N SER A 240 -22.88 -29.95 64.71
CA SER A 240 -22.76 -28.70 63.96
C SER A 240 -21.34 -28.46 63.45
N GLU A 241 -20.31 -28.86 64.19
CA GLU A 241 -18.92 -28.66 63.79
C GLU A 241 -18.51 -29.60 62.63
N LEU A 242 -19.06 -30.82 62.59
CA LEU A 242 -18.90 -31.73 61.43
C LEU A 242 -19.61 -31.21 60.17
N ASP A 243 -20.77 -30.56 60.31
CA ASP A 243 -21.49 -29.95 59.18
C ASP A 243 -20.79 -28.66 58.71
N VAL A 244 -20.29 -27.83 59.62
CA VAL A 244 -19.48 -26.63 59.29
C VAL A 244 -18.17 -27.04 58.62
N GLN A 245 -17.47 -28.06 59.10
CA GLN A 245 -16.24 -28.57 58.49
C GLN A 245 -16.51 -29.19 57.11
N ALA A 246 -17.63 -29.89 56.93
CA ALA A 246 -18.04 -30.47 55.64
C ALA A 246 -18.42 -29.39 54.62
N VAL A 247 -19.12 -28.33 55.05
CA VAL A 247 -19.44 -27.15 54.22
C VAL A 247 -18.17 -26.40 53.84
N TYR A 248 -17.23 -26.21 54.78
CA TYR A 248 -15.94 -25.58 54.52
C TYR A 248 -15.09 -26.38 53.53
N ASN A 249 -15.07 -27.71 53.65
CA ASN A 249 -14.38 -28.59 52.72
C ASN A 249 -15.02 -28.57 51.32
N ARG A 250 -16.35 -28.52 51.21
CA ARG A 250 -17.03 -28.35 49.92
C ARG A 250 -16.73 -27.01 49.26
N GLN A 251 -16.69 -25.94 50.05
CA GLN A 251 -16.38 -24.60 49.57
C GLN A 251 -14.93 -24.49 49.11
N ARG A 252 -14.01 -25.13 49.84
CA ARG A 252 -12.60 -25.27 49.47
C ARG A 252 -12.43 -26.06 48.17
N GLU A 253 -13.07 -27.22 48.02
CA GLU A 253 -13.01 -28.00 46.78
C GLU A 253 -13.59 -27.23 45.58
N HIS A 254 -14.66 -26.47 45.77
CA HIS A 254 -15.23 -25.64 44.71
C HIS A 254 -14.25 -24.53 44.28
N LEU A 255 -13.60 -23.88 45.24
CA LEU A 255 -12.55 -22.89 44.97
C LEU A 255 -11.33 -23.52 44.31
N GLU A 256 -10.88 -24.69 44.75
CA GLU A 256 -9.77 -25.43 44.14
C GLU A 256 -10.10 -25.83 42.69
N ARG A 257 -11.31 -26.35 42.42
CA ARG A 257 -11.78 -26.65 41.05
C ARG A 257 -11.86 -25.41 40.17
N ASN A 258 -12.30 -24.28 40.72
CA ASN A 258 -12.36 -23.01 39.99
C ASN A 258 -10.97 -22.46 39.70
N VAL A 259 -10.04 -22.53 40.65
CA VAL A 259 -8.64 -22.14 40.44
C VAL A 259 -7.98 -23.03 39.39
N GLU A 260 -8.24 -24.34 39.41
CA GLU A 260 -7.75 -25.24 38.36
C GLU A 260 -8.37 -24.95 36.99
N ALA A 261 -9.67 -24.65 36.93
CA ALA A 261 -10.34 -24.26 35.70
C ALA A 261 -9.76 -22.95 35.14
N LEU A 262 -9.54 -21.94 35.99
CA LEU A 262 -8.89 -20.68 35.62
C LEU A 262 -7.46 -20.91 35.14
N LYS A 263 -6.67 -21.75 35.83
CA LYS A 263 -5.31 -22.12 35.38
C LYS A 263 -5.32 -22.80 34.01
N ARG A 264 -6.27 -23.72 33.76
CA ARG A 264 -6.42 -24.37 32.45
C ARG A 264 -6.84 -23.38 31.37
N ASN A 265 -7.71 -22.43 31.68
CA ASN A 265 -8.15 -21.39 30.73
C ASN A 265 -6.98 -20.46 30.37
N ILE A 266 -6.23 -19.97 31.36
CA ILE A 266 -5.03 -19.13 31.12
C ILE A 266 -4.01 -19.86 30.24
N LYS A 267 -3.76 -21.16 30.50
CA LYS A 267 -2.84 -21.94 29.68
C LYS A 267 -3.34 -22.07 28.24
N LYS A 268 -4.63 -22.35 28.05
CA LYS A 268 -5.24 -22.40 26.72
C LYS A 268 -5.14 -21.06 26.00
N ASP A 269 -5.41 -19.95 26.69
CA ASP A 269 -5.32 -18.62 26.10
C ASP A 269 -3.88 -18.29 25.69
N LEU A 270 -2.88 -18.65 26.49
CA LEU A 270 -1.46 -18.51 26.13
C LEU A 270 -1.08 -19.36 24.90
N ASP A 271 -1.56 -20.60 24.83
CA ASP A 271 -1.32 -21.48 23.69
C ASP A 271 -2.01 -20.94 22.41
N MET A 272 -3.22 -20.41 22.53
CA MET A 272 -3.93 -19.73 21.44
C MET A 272 -3.19 -18.48 20.98
N PHE A 273 -2.76 -17.61 21.91
CA PHE A 273 -1.98 -16.41 21.60
C PHE A 273 -0.67 -16.76 20.89
N ALA A 274 0.05 -17.79 21.33
CA ALA A 274 1.28 -18.24 20.69
C ALA A 274 1.05 -18.77 19.27
N SER A 275 -0.04 -19.54 19.07
CA SER A 275 -0.47 -20.03 17.77
C SER A 275 -0.86 -18.89 16.83
N ASP A 276 -1.67 -17.94 17.30
CA ASP A 276 -2.12 -16.78 16.52
C ASP A 276 -0.96 -15.84 16.20
N HIS A 277 -0.06 -15.57 17.14
CA HIS A 277 1.15 -14.80 16.89
C HIS A 277 2.03 -15.47 15.82
N SER A 278 2.20 -16.79 15.88
CA SER A 278 2.95 -17.53 14.87
C SER A 278 2.26 -17.52 13.50
N ARG A 279 0.92 -17.53 13.47
CA ARG A 279 0.14 -17.40 12.22
C ARG A 279 0.30 -16.01 11.61
N LEU A 280 0.16 -14.96 12.43
CA LEU A 280 0.27 -13.57 12.03
C LEU A 280 1.69 -13.23 11.54
N LEU A 281 2.73 -13.81 12.15
CA LEU A 281 4.09 -13.70 11.65
C LEU A 281 4.26 -14.37 10.27
N ARG A 282 3.69 -15.55 10.04
CA ARG A 282 3.73 -16.21 8.72
C ARG A 282 2.98 -15.41 7.65
N GLU A 283 1.79 -14.94 7.97
CA GLU A 283 1.00 -14.06 7.10
C GLU A 283 1.75 -12.75 6.81
N GLY A 284 2.39 -12.16 7.83
CA GLY A 284 3.22 -10.95 7.68
C GLY A 284 4.44 -11.16 6.77
N VAL A 285 5.09 -12.34 6.82
CA VAL A 285 6.16 -12.70 5.89
C VAL A 285 5.63 -12.85 4.47
N GLY A 286 4.51 -13.56 4.27
CA GLY A 286 3.88 -13.70 2.95
C GLY A 286 3.47 -12.36 2.32
N LEU A 287 2.83 -11.48 3.10
CA LEU A 287 2.48 -10.13 2.66
C LEU A 287 3.72 -9.29 2.32
N THR A 288 4.83 -9.48 3.04
CA THR A 288 6.09 -8.82 2.73
C THR A 288 6.69 -9.32 1.41
N GLU A 289 6.61 -10.63 1.14
CA GLU A 289 7.00 -11.22 -0.15
C GLU A 289 6.14 -10.72 -1.30
N GLU A 290 4.81 -10.69 -1.13
CA GLU A 290 3.86 -10.14 -2.10
C GLU A 290 4.10 -8.66 -2.36
N MET A 291 4.28 -7.86 -1.31
CA MET A 291 4.62 -6.43 -1.44
C MET A 291 5.94 -6.24 -2.20
N ASN A 292 6.94 -7.09 -1.96
CA ASN A 292 8.21 -7.03 -2.67
C ASN A 292 8.08 -7.45 -4.14
N ASN A 293 7.25 -8.45 -4.44
CA ASN A 293 6.95 -8.86 -5.82
C ASN A 293 6.20 -7.75 -6.57
N LEU A 294 5.17 -7.16 -5.97
CA LEU A 294 4.45 -6.02 -6.54
C LEU A 294 5.35 -4.80 -6.76
N ARG A 295 6.31 -4.55 -5.86
CA ARG A 295 7.32 -3.49 -6.04
C ARG A 295 8.26 -3.77 -7.21
N ARG A 296 8.65 -5.04 -7.44
CA ARG A 296 9.46 -5.45 -8.60
C ARG A 296 8.66 -5.30 -9.89
N GLU A 297 7.43 -5.79 -9.90
CA GLU A 297 6.52 -5.69 -11.04
C GLU A 297 6.23 -4.22 -11.39
N ALA A 298 5.95 -3.36 -10.40
CA ALA A 298 5.78 -1.93 -10.62
C ALA A 298 7.04 -1.25 -11.18
N LYS A 299 8.24 -1.73 -10.79
CA LYS A 299 9.50 -1.23 -11.33
C LYS A 299 9.71 -1.68 -12.78
N ASP A 300 9.35 -2.92 -13.10
CA ASP A 300 9.47 -3.47 -14.45
C ASP A 300 8.44 -2.85 -15.41
N LEU A 301 7.19 -2.65 -14.97
CA LEU A 301 6.18 -1.89 -15.70
C LEU A 301 6.62 -0.45 -15.93
N ARG A 302 7.23 0.21 -14.94
CA ARG A 302 7.77 1.57 -15.11
C ARG A 302 8.96 1.61 -16.06
N ARG A 303 9.75 0.53 -16.17
CA ARG A 303 10.81 0.39 -17.18
C ARG A 303 10.23 0.17 -18.57
N GLN A 304 9.20 -0.66 -18.71
CA GLN A 304 8.49 -0.88 -19.97
C GLN A 304 7.79 0.40 -20.44
N GLN A 305 7.16 1.16 -19.53
CA GLN A 305 6.59 2.47 -19.83
C GLN A 305 7.67 3.41 -20.37
N LYS A 306 8.83 3.49 -19.70
CA LYS A 306 9.95 4.31 -20.18
C LYS A 306 10.51 3.85 -21.52
N SER A 307 10.58 2.54 -21.81
CA SER A 307 11.04 2.07 -23.11
C SER A 307 10.02 2.38 -24.21
N ILE A 308 8.72 2.26 -23.92
CA ILE A 308 7.65 2.66 -24.84
C ILE A 308 7.70 4.17 -25.06
N ASP A 309 7.85 4.98 -24.01
CA ASP A 309 7.98 6.44 -24.13
C ASP A 309 9.22 6.84 -24.95
N VAL A 310 10.32 6.05 -24.87
CA VAL A 310 11.54 6.24 -25.68
C VAL A 310 11.32 5.78 -27.12
N GLU A 311 10.65 4.66 -27.35
CA GLU A 311 10.29 4.19 -28.71
C GLU A 311 9.31 5.14 -29.39
N ASP A 312 8.31 5.66 -28.67
CA ASP A 312 7.40 6.70 -29.13
C ASP A 312 8.13 8.02 -29.37
N ALA A 313 9.12 8.37 -28.55
CA ALA A 313 9.98 9.53 -28.80
C ALA A 313 10.89 9.34 -30.03
N ILE A 314 11.40 8.13 -30.26
CA ILE A 314 12.21 7.79 -31.45
C ILE A 314 11.32 7.74 -32.71
N ALA A 315 10.10 7.21 -32.61
CA ALA A 315 9.12 7.20 -33.68
C ALA A 315 8.63 8.63 -34.00
N ALA A 316 8.45 9.48 -32.99
CA ALA A 316 8.18 10.91 -33.16
C ALA A 316 9.40 11.67 -33.71
N ALA A 317 10.62 11.18 -33.48
CA ALA A 317 11.86 11.71 -34.04
C ALA A 317 12.24 11.12 -35.42
N GLY A 318 11.34 10.35 -36.04
CA GLY A 318 11.47 9.86 -37.41
C GLY A 318 11.43 10.98 -38.45
N GLY A 319 12.53 11.71 -38.58
CA GLY A 319 12.71 12.75 -39.59
C GLY A 319 13.83 13.75 -39.26
N GLY A 320 15.09 13.30 -39.20
CA GLY A 320 16.22 14.23 -39.16
C GLY A 320 17.51 13.63 -38.61
N VAL A 321 18.42 13.28 -39.51
CA VAL A 321 19.81 12.96 -39.17
C VAL A 321 20.48 14.22 -38.64
N GLY A 322 20.97 14.20 -37.41
CA GLY A 322 21.70 15.31 -36.80
C GLY A 322 22.33 14.91 -35.47
N ALA A 323 23.60 14.51 -35.53
CA ALA A 323 24.42 14.21 -34.38
C ALA A 323 24.59 15.45 -33.47
N ALA A 324 24.30 15.31 -32.18
CA ALA A 324 24.85 16.14 -31.12
C ALA A 324 24.78 15.42 -29.77
N ALA A 325 25.92 15.40 -29.09
CA ALA A 325 26.18 14.70 -27.84
C ALA A 325 25.51 15.33 -26.60
N ALA A 326 25.20 14.51 -25.60
CA ALA A 326 25.38 14.86 -24.19
C ALA A 326 25.43 13.58 -23.31
N PRO A 327 26.36 13.50 -22.32
CA PRO A 327 26.54 12.32 -21.48
C PRO A 327 25.58 12.35 -20.29
N ILE A 328 24.86 11.26 -20.05
CA ILE A 328 24.05 11.09 -18.85
C ILE A 328 24.94 10.43 -17.78
N LEU A 329 25.22 11.20 -16.73
CA LEU A 329 25.85 10.76 -15.49
C LEU A 329 25.03 9.63 -14.85
N PRO A 330 25.65 8.59 -14.25
CA PRO A 330 24.92 7.64 -13.44
C PRO A 330 24.66 8.28 -12.06
N GLU A 331 23.41 8.63 -11.77
CA GLU A 331 23.00 8.89 -10.40
C GLU A 331 23.14 7.59 -9.59
N SER A 332 24.07 7.64 -8.64
CA SER A 332 24.32 6.65 -7.61
C SER A 332 23.24 6.75 -6.53
N ASP A 333 22.14 6.01 -6.66
CA ASP A 333 21.29 5.70 -5.52
C ASP A 333 21.87 4.49 -4.78
N ALA A 334 22.72 4.81 -3.80
CA ALA A 334 23.20 3.88 -2.80
C ALA A 334 22.01 3.27 -2.04
N ILE A 335 21.76 1.98 -2.28
CA ILE A 335 20.94 1.16 -1.38
C ILE A 335 21.77 0.98 -0.10
N LEU A 336 21.43 1.73 0.94
CA LEU A 336 21.87 1.44 2.30
C LEU A 336 21.33 0.04 2.69
N PRO A 337 22.17 -0.90 3.14
CA PRO A 337 21.69 -2.15 3.70
C PRO A 337 21.11 -1.87 5.10
N VAL A 338 19.84 -2.18 5.31
CA VAL A 338 19.26 -2.24 6.66
C VAL A 338 19.81 -3.52 7.33
N PRO A 339 20.43 -3.42 8.53
CA PRO A 339 20.98 -4.58 9.22
C PRO A 339 19.87 -5.46 9.81
N PRO A 340 20.07 -6.78 9.97
CA PRO A 340 19.14 -7.61 10.73
C PRO A 340 19.22 -7.24 12.22
N SER A 341 18.10 -6.76 12.78
CA SER A 341 17.97 -6.48 14.20
C SER A 341 18.13 -7.77 15.00
N LYS A 342 19.14 -7.79 15.86
CA LYS A 342 19.36 -8.83 16.86
C LYS A 342 18.27 -8.74 17.92
N ALA A 343 17.65 -9.88 18.21
CA ALA A 343 16.78 -10.06 19.36
C ALA A 343 17.52 -9.72 20.67
N SER A 344 17.18 -8.59 21.28
CA SER A 344 17.44 -8.31 22.68
C SER A 344 16.25 -8.77 23.51
N ARG A 345 16.48 -9.85 24.26
CA ARG A 345 15.67 -10.22 25.41
C ARG A 345 15.65 -9.05 26.40
N SER A 346 14.48 -8.55 26.73
CA SER A 346 14.25 -7.95 28.04
C SER A 346 12.96 -8.50 28.63
N SER A 347 13.15 -9.17 29.76
CA SER A 347 12.13 -9.59 30.70
C SER A 347 11.46 -8.35 31.30
N HIS A 348 10.13 -8.27 31.27
CA HIS A 348 9.32 -7.74 32.36
C HIS A 348 7.90 -8.28 32.19
N GLY A 349 7.46 -9.02 33.20
CA GLY A 349 6.11 -9.50 33.31
C GLY A 349 5.25 -8.49 34.05
N SER A 350 4.05 -8.26 33.53
CA SER A 350 2.91 -7.77 34.31
C SER A 350 1.64 -8.24 33.60
N VAL A 351 0.94 -9.18 34.20
CA VAL A 351 -0.45 -9.50 33.89
C VAL A 351 -1.34 -8.52 34.65
N PRO A 352 -2.39 -7.96 34.05
CA PRO A 352 -3.59 -7.57 34.79
C PRO A 352 -4.73 -8.53 34.46
N PRO A 353 -5.57 -8.94 35.44
CA PRO A 353 -6.82 -9.60 35.16
C PRO A 353 -8.00 -8.64 35.29
N GLY A 354 -9.08 -8.95 34.57
CA GLY A 354 -10.43 -8.64 35.05
C GLY A 354 -11.24 -7.74 34.14
N GLY A 355 -12.29 -8.31 33.56
CA GLY A 355 -13.21 -7.64 32.65
C GLY A 355 -14.11 -6.60 33.31
N GLY A 356 -14.54 -5.65 32.49
CA GLY A 356 -15.60 -4.71 32.76
C GLY A 356 -16.43 -4.52 31.50
N SER A 357 -17.62 -5.09 31.46
CA SER A 357 -18.64 -4.80 30.47
C SER A 357 -19.06 -3.33 30.62
N ARG A 358 -18.77 -2.47 29.64
CA ARG A 358 -19.39 -1.14 29.57
C ARG A 358 -19.55 -0.67 28.12
N GLN A 359 -20.78 -0.79 27.66
CA GLN A 359 -21.47 0.04 26.67
C GLN A 359 -20.66 0.51 25.46
N LEU A 360 -20.92 -0.19 24.35
CA LEU A 360 -20.85 0.33 22.98
C LEU A 360 -21.39 1.77 22.95
N ARG A 361 -20.47 2.74 22.88
CA ARG A 361 -20.81 4.07 22.36
C ARG A 361 -20.96 3.92 20.86
N HIS A 362 -22.09 4.40 20.36
CA HIS A 362 -22.38 4.54 18.95
C HIS A 362 -21.15 5.03 18.20
N ALA A 363 -20.67 4.21 17.27
CA ALA A 363 -19.87 4.71 16.16
C ALA A 363 -20.76 5.72 15.44
N GLU A 364 -20.32 6.97 15.39
CA GLU A 364 -20.93 7.98 14.54
C GLU A 364 -20.95 7.41 13.11
N ASP A 365 -22.14 7.39 12.52
CA ASP A 365 -22.39 6.90 11.17
C ASP A 365 -21.38 7.51 10.19
N PRO A 366 -20.76 6.72 9.29
CA PRO A 366 -19.90 7.29 8.26
C PRO A 366 -20.76 8.21 7.38
N ASP A 367 -20.29 9.45 7.22
CA ASP A 367 -20.90 10.53 6.45
C ASP A 367 -21.85 10.03 5.35
N ALA A 368 -23.16 10.20 5.54
CA ALA A 368 -24.19 9.78 4.59
C ALA A 368 -23.97 10.36 3.17
N ASP A 369 -23.22 11.46 3.09
CA ASP A 369 -22.81 12.08 1.83
C ASP A 369 -21.71 11.29 1.12
N ALA A 370 -20.75 10.70 1.85
CA ALA A 370 -19.73 9.82 1.27
C ALA A 370 -20.34 8.50 0.76
N VAL A 371 -21.35 7.98 1.45
CA VAL A 371 -22.11 6.79 0.99
C VAL A 371 -22.90 7.11 -0.29
N ARG A 372 -23.57 8.27 -0.35
CA ARG A 372 -24.27 8.72 -1.56
C ARG A 372 -23.32 8.98 -2.74
N GLU A 373 -22.14 9.52 -2.48
CA GLU A 373 -21.15 9.77 -3.52
C GLU A 373 -20.60 8.45 -4.09
N LEU A 374 -20.33 7.45 -3.23
CA LEU A 374 -19.95 6.11 -3.65
C LEU A 374 -21.08 5.39 -4.41
N GLU A 375 -22.35 5.56 -4.00
CA GLU A 375 -23.50 5.00 -4.73
C GLU A 375 -23.65 5.64 -6.12
N MET A 376 -23.47 6.95 -6.25
CA MET A 376 -23.47 7.63 -7.55
C MET A 376 -22.31 7.19 -8.45
N GLN A 377 -21.10 7.06 -7.89
CA GLN A 377 -19.94 6.59 -8.64
C GLN A 377 -20.13 5.14 -9.11
N ASN A 378 -20.66 4.27 -8.25
CA ASN A 378 -20.99 2.88 -8.62
C ASN A 378 -22.10 2.79 -9.67
N ALA A 379 -23.09 3.69 -9.65
CA ALA A 379 -24.11 3.76 -10.69
C ALA A 379 -23.53 4.21 -12.05
N GLN A 380 -22.59 5.16 -12.03
CA GLN A 380 -21.87 5.60 -13.24
C GLN A 380 -21.00 4.49 -13.82
N ILE A 381 -20.31 3.72 -12.97
CA ILE A 381 -19.51 2.56 -13.39
C ILE A 381 -20.39 1.53 -14.08
N ARG A 382 -21.55 1.19 -13.51
CA ARG A 382 -22.50 0.24 -14.14
C ARG A 382 -23.00 0.73 -15.50
N GLN A 383 -23.32 2.02 -15.63
CA GLN A 383 -23.72 2.60 -16.92
C GLN A 383 -22.61 2.53 -17.97
N LEU A 384 -21.34 2.71 -17.55
CA LEU A 384 -20.19 2.58 -18.44
C LEU A 384 -19.95 1.10 -18.83
N GLU A 385 -20.11 0.16 -17.90
CA GLU A 385 -19.99 -1.28 -18.16
C GLU A 385 -21.07 -1.76 -19.16
N ASP A 386 -22.32 -1.32 -19.00
CA ASP A 386 -23.41 -1.67 -19.92
C ASP A 386 -23.17 -1.07 -21.31
N ARG A 387 -22.65 0.16 -21.39
CA ARG A 387 -22.31 0.80 -22.67
C ARG A 387 -21.11 0.14 -23.36
N ILE A 388 -20.14 -0.35 -22.59
CA ILE A 388 -19.03 -1.14 -23.12
C ILE A 388 -19.55 -2.49 -23.65
N ARG A 389 -20.48 -3.15 -22.94
CA ARG A 389 -21.12 -4.38 -23.43
C ARG A 389 -21.92 -4.17 -24.71
N GLU A 390 -22.66 -3.07 -24.82
CA GLU A 390 -23.38 -2.71 -26.05
C GLU A 390 -22.42 -2.49 -27.23
N LEU A 391 -21.26 -1.85 -26.98
CA LEU A 391 -20.23 -1.65 -28.00
C LEU A 391 -19.50 -2.95 -28.37
N GLN A 392 -19.30 -3.87 -27.42
CA GLN A 392 -18.71 -5.18 -27.68
C GLN A 392 -19.64 -6.10 -28.48
N ASN A 393 -20.97 -5.94 -28.33
CA ASN A 393 -21.97 -6.68 -29.11
C ASN A 393 -22.12 -6.14 -30.56
N PHE A 394 -21.43 -5.05 -30.92
CA PHE A 394 -21.47 -4.42 -32.24
C PHE A 394 -20.21 -4.67 -33.11
N VAL A 395 -19.36 -5.64 -32.75
CA VAL A 395 -18.26 -6.06 -33.62
C VAL A 395 -18.78 -7.15 -34.59
N PRO A 396 -18.95 -6.87 -35.89
CA PRO A 396 -19.32 -7.90 -36.86
C PRO A 396 -18.17 -8.90 -37.02
N VAL A 397 -18.44 -10.16 -36.69
CA VAL A 397 -17.56 -11.31 -36.92
C VAL A 397 -17.66 -11.71 -38.40
N GLU A 398 -17.15 -10.88 -39.32
CA GLU A 398 -16.96 -11.25 -40.72
C GLU A 398 -15.70 -10.59 -41.28
N ALA A 399 -14.54 -11.19 -40.99
CA ALA A 399 -13.39 -11.24 -41.89
C ALA A 399 -12.29 -12.02 -41.20
N LEU A 400 -12.14 -13.32 -41.51
CA LEU A 400 -10.89 -14.08 -41.48
C LEU A 400 -11.16 -15.50 -42.00
N THR A 401 -11.42 -15.62 -43.31
CA THR A 401 -11.21 -16.87 -44.03
C THR A 401 -9.72 -16.99 -44.38
N PRO A 402 -9.04 -18.12 -44.08
CA PRO A 402 -7.67 -18.34 -44.52
C PRO A 402 -7.63 -18.66 -46.01
N LEU A 403 -6.85 -17.89 -46.76
CA LEU A 403 -6.50 -18.15 -48.16
C LEU A 403 -5.75 -19.49 -48.27
N GLY A 404 -6.16 -20.29 -49.25
CA GLY A 404 -5.73 -21.67 -49.45
C GLY A 404 -4.32 -21.84 -50.02
N ASN A 405 -3.81 -23.05 -49.78
CA ASN A 405 -2.75 -23.69 -50.57
C ASN A 405 -3.40 -24.47 -51.72
N VAL A 406 -3.10 -24.07 -52.96
CA VAL A 406 -2.97 -24.95 -54.14
C VAL A 406 -1.73 -24.51 -54.89
#